data_AF-A0A7R9VBX5-F1
#
_entry.id   AF-A0A7R9VBX5-F1
#
_cell.length_a   1.000
_cell.length_b   1.000
_cell.length_c   1.000
_cell.angle_alpha   90.00
_cell.angle_beta   90.00
_cell.angle_gamma   90.00
#
_symmetry.space_group_name_H-M   'P 1'
#
loop_
_entity.id
_entity.type
_entity.pdbx_description
1 polymer ?
#
loop_
_entity_poly.entity_id
_entity_poly.type
_entity_poly.pdbx_seq_one_letter_code
_entity_poly.pdbx_strand_id
1 'polypeptide(L)'
;ESGAPATVSDAAVAALTGPPREVLGYTDAFGLKPLREKIKDHYLSSYPSVPAEVIDPSRIVVTTGSSGGFLLAFTACFDTGDTVAIASSGYPCYRNILGAL
;
A
#
# COMPACT_ATOMS: atom_id res chain seq x y z
N GLU A 1 -16.04 -16.94 8.93
CA GLU A 1 -16.37 -15.55 9.34
C GLU A 1 -15.81 -14.62 8.27
N SER A 2 -16.66 -13.89 7.57
CA SER A 2 -16.26 -13.03 6.46
C SER A 2 -16.45 -11.57 6.84
N GLY A 3 -15.43 -10.74 6.63
CA GLY A 3 -15.47 -9.30 6.87
C GLY A 3 -14.21 -8.80 7.58
N ALA A 4 -14.00 -7.48 7.53
CA ALA A 4 -12.97 -6.85 8.34
C ALA A 4 -13.34 -6.94 9.83
N PRO A 5 -12.36 -6.94 10.77
CA PRO A 5 -12.63 -6.87 12.20
C PRO A 5 -13.57 -5.69 12.55
N ALA A 6 -14.41 -5.85 13.58
CA ALA A 6 -15.42 -4.86 13.95
C ALA A 6 -14.85 -3.45 14.10
N THR A 7 -13.68 -3.32 14.73
CA THR A 7 -12.97 -2.05 14.91
C THR A 7 -12.65 -1.31 13.61
N VAL A 8 -12.39 -2.04 12.51
CA VAL A 8 -12.15 -1.47 11.18
C VAL A 8 -13.45 -0.94 10.58
N SER A 9 -14.52 -1.74 10.69
CA SER A 9 -15.85 -1.35 10.20
C SER A 9 -16.37 -0.11 10.93
N ASP A 10 -16.22 -0.07 12.26
CA ASP A 10 -16.64 1.07 13.08
C ASP A 10 -15.88 2.35 12.72
N ALA A 11 -14.56 2.25 12.48
CA ALA A 11 -13.74 3.39 12.06
C ALA A 11 -14.17 3.93 10.69
N ALA A 12 -14.53 3.04 9.75
CA ALA A 12 -15.04 3.45 8.45
C ALA A 12 -16.39 4.17 8.56
N VAL A 13 -17.31 3.66 9.38
CA VAL A 13 -18.61 4.31 9.66
C VAL A 13 -18.42 5.68 10.29
N ALA A 14 -17.52 5.79 11.28
CA ALA A 14 -17.21 7.05 11.93
C ALA A 14 -16.66 8.09 10.93
N ALA A 15 -15.73 7.69 10.05
CA ALA A 15 -15.18 8.58 9.02
C ALA A 15 -16.24 9.07 8.01
N LEU A 16 -17.24 8.24 7.69
CA LEU A 16 -18.32 8.60 6.75
C LEU A 16 -19.42 9.47 7.38
N THR A 17 -19.65 9.33 8.69
CA THR A 17 -20.77 9.99 9.40
C THR A 17 -20.32 11.13 10.31
N GLY A 18 -19.01 11.35 10.43
CA GLY A 18 -18.40 12.40 11.24
C GLY A 18 -18.76 13.82 10.79
N PRO A 19 -18.42 14.84 11.59
CA PRO A 19 -18.72 16.23 11.27
C PRO A 19 -18.05 16.66 9.95
N PRO A 20 -18.68 17.54 9.14
CA PRO A 20 -18.22 17.91 7.80
C PRO A 20 -16.80 18.53 7.70
N ARG A 21 -16.11 18.76 8.83
CA ARG A 21 -14.72 19.20 8.88
C ARG A 21 -13.71 18.08 8.58
N GLU A 22 -14.10 16.81 8.66
CA GLU A 22 -13.32 15.69 8.11
C GLU A 22 -13.67 15.54 6.63
N VAL A 23 -13.20 16.46 5.80
CA VAL A 23 -13.43 16.41 4.36
C VAL A 23 -12.74 15.14 3.83
N LEU A 24 -13.53 14.14 3.42
CA LEU A 24 -13.10 12.96 2.66
C LEU A 24 -12.70 13.32 1.22
N GLY A 25 -11.92 14.39 1.08
CA GLY A 25 -11.41 14.88 -0.19
C GLY A 25 -10.13 14.15 -0.60
N TYR A 26 -9.46 14.68 -1.62
CA TYR A 26 -8.16 14.17 -2.01
C TYR A 26 -7.16 14.24 -0.85
N THR A 27 -6.45 13.14 -0.65
CA THR A 27 -5.30 13.06 0.25
C THR A 27 -4.03 13.40 -0.51
N ASP A 28 -2.92 13.57 0.20
CA ASP A 28 -1.59 13.61 -0.39
C ASP A 28 -1.37 12.43 -1.37
N ALA A 29 -0.57 12.65 -2.42
CA ALA A 29 -0.36 11.67 -3.49
C ALA A 29 0.22 10.33 -2.98
N PHE A 30 1.02 10.35 -1.92
CA PHE A 30 1.54 9.13 -1.28
C PHE A 30 0.63 8.59 -0.18
N GLY A 31 -0.49 9.25 0.08
CA GLY A 31 -1.46 8.94 1.11
C GLY A 31 -1.26 9.73 2.40
N LEU A 32 -2.26 9.64 3.27
CA LEU A 32 -2.31 10.32 4.57
C LEU A 32 -1.03 10.09 5.38
N LYS A 33 -0.37 11.17 5.79
CA LYS A 33 0.83 11.10 6.62
C LYS A 33 0.64 10.25 7.89
N PRO A 34 -0.45 10.41 8.68
CA PRO A 34 -0.67 9.58 9.87
C PRO A 34 -0.78 8.08 9.55
N LEU A 35 -1.36 7.72 8.41
CA LEU A 35 -1.45 6.33 7.97
C LEU A 35 -0.06 5.78 7.64
N ARG A 36 0.77 6.55 6.92
CA ARG A 36 2.15 6.14 6.60
C ARG A 36 3.01 5.96 7.86
N GLU A 37 2.87 6.84 8.84
CA GLU A 37 3.54 6.70 10.15
C GLU A 37 3.08 5.43 10.87
N LYS A 38 1.79 5.09 10.82
CA LYS A 38 1.29 3.82 11.39
C LYS A 38 1.72 2.57 10.64
N ILE A 39 1.90 2.64 9.33
CA ILE A 39 2.49 1.55 8.56
C ILE A 39 3.95 1.34 8.99
N LYS A 40 4.72 2.42 9.18
CA LYS A 40 6.09 2.33 9.74
C LYS A 40 6.09 1.61 11.09
N ASP A 41 5.26 2.07 12.03
CA ASP A 41 5.18 1.48 13.38
C ASP A 41 4.84 -0.02 13.32
N HIS A 42 3.87 -0.38 12.47
CA HIS A 42 3.48 -1.77 12.25
C HIS A 42 4.63 -2.61 11.70
N TYR A 43 5.40 -2.08 10.76
CA TYR A 43 6.53 -2.79 10.17
C TYR A 43 7.65 -3.01 11.18
N LEU A 44 7.98 -1.99 11.99
CA LEU A 44 8.99 -2.13 13.05
C LEU A 44 8.55 -3.12 14.14
N SER A 45 7.27 -3.13 14.49
CA SER A 45 6.72 -4.12 15.42
C SER A 45 6.73 -5.54 14.84
N SER A 46 6.51 -5.70 13.54
CA SER A 46 6.46 -7.01 12.87
C SER A 46 7.85 -7.55 12.56
N TYR A 47 8.81 -6.65 12.35
CA TYR A 47 10.19 -6.96 11.95
C TYR A 47 11.19 -6.20 12.84
N PRO A 48 11.32 -6.59 14.12
CA PRO A 48 12.10 -5.84 15.11
C PRO A 48 13.62 -5.83 14.84
N SER A 49 14.12 -6.69 13.94
CA SER A 49 15.52 -6.70 13.51
C SER A 49 15.86 -5.60 12.48
N VAL A 50 14.86 -4.95 11.90
CA VAL A 50 15.05 -3.90 10.90
C VAL A 50 15.29 -2.55 11.61
N PRO A 51 16.38 -1.82 11.29
CA PRO A 51 16.64 -0.51 11.90
C PRO A 51 15.51 0.50 11.63
N ALA A 52 15.15 1.30 12.63
CA ALA A 52 14.05 2.26 12.51
C ALA A 52 14.29 3.34 11.44
N GLU A 53 15.56 3.61 11.14
CA GLU A 53 16.04 4.59 10.18
C GLU A 53 15.83 4.15 8.73
N VAL A 54 15.77 2.83 8.47
CA VAL A 54 15.55 2.34 7.10
C VAL A 54 14.07 2.37 6.70
N ILE A 55 13.17 2.49 7.67
CA ILE A 55 11.72 2.63 7.45
C ILE A 55 11.32 4.10 7.64
N ASP A 56 11.61 4.91 6.62
CA ASP A 56 11.19 6.31 6.55
C ASP A 56 9.75 6.39 6.00
N PRO A 57 8.80 7.10 6.66
CA PRO A 57 7.45 7.26 6.13
C PRO A 57 7.38 7.90 4.74
N SER A 58 8.40 8.66 4.32
CA SER A 58 8.51 9.22 2.95
C SER A 58 8.73 8.16 1.88
N ARG A 59 9.15 6.94 2.26
CA ARG A 59 9.32 5.78 1.37
C ARG A 59 8.07 4.89 1.32
N ILE A 60 7.00 5.25 2.02
CA ILE A 60 5.74 4.50 2.06
C ILE A 60 4.74 5.18 1.13
N VAL A 61 4.19 4.42 0.18
CA VAL A 61 3.15 4.87 -0.74
C VAL A 61 1.90 4.04 -0.52
N VAL A 62 0.79 4.70 -0.19
CA VAL A 62 -0.51 4.06 -0.01
C VAL A 62 -1.22 3.96 -1.36
N THR A 63 -1.61 2.76 -1.75
CA THR A 63 -2.32 2.50 -3.00
C THR A 63 -3.71 1.92 -2.74
N THR A 64 -4.59 2.02 -3.74
CA THR A 64 -5.91 1.36 -3.72
C THR A 64 -5.73 -0.15 -3.95
N GLY A 65 -5.40 -0.87 -2.88
CA GLY A 65 -5.03 -2.28 -2.93
C GLY A 65 -3.61 -2.52 -3.46
N SER A 66 -3.14 -3.76 -3.33
CA SER A 66 -1.77 -4.14 -3.72
C SER A 66 -1.54 -4.06 -5.24
N SER A 67 -2.58 -4.22 -6.06
CA SER A 67 -2.49 -4.14 -7.52
C SER A 67 -1.91 -2.80 -8.00
N GLY A 68 -2.30 -1.69 -7.38
CA GLY A 68 -1.72 -0.37 -7.68
C GLY A 68 -0.24 -0.28 -7.31
N GLY A 69 0.15 -0.93 -6.21
CA GLY A 69 1.55 -1.02 -5.79
C GLY A 69 2.41 -1.81 -6.78
N PHE A 70 1.90 -2.95 -7.29
CA PHE A 70 2.62 -3.72 -8.31
C PHE A 70 2.77 -2.97 -9.63
N LEU A 71 1.72 -2.27 -10.07
CA LEU A 71 1.80 -1.41 -11.24
C LEU A 71 2.90 -0.36 -11.10
N LEU A 72 2.88 0.41 -10.01
CA LEU A 72 3.90 1.44 -9.75
C LEU A 72 5.31 0.85 -9.63
N ALA A 73 5.47 -0.27 -8.92
CA ALA A 73 6.78 -0.88 -8.72
C ALA A 73 7.36 -1.43 -10.03
N PHE A 74 6.55 -2.06 -10.88
CA PHE A 74 7.05 -2.66 -12.11
C PHE A 74 7.38 -1.59 -13.16
N THR A 75 6.55 -0.56 -13.32
CA THR A 75 6.83 0.54 -14.25
C THR A 75 7.97 1.43 -13.80
N ALA A 76 8.28 1.48 -12.50
CA ALA A 76 9.43 2.24 -11.98
C ALA A 76 10.76 1.47 -12.05
N CYS A 77 10.72 0.14 -12.08
CA CYS A 77 11.92 -0.71 -11.99
C CYS A 77 12.33 -1.36 -13.32
N PHE A 78 11.44 -1.41 -14.33
CA PHE A 78 11.67 -2.14 -15.58
C PHE A 78 11.22 -1.34 -16.79
N ASP A 79 11.92 -1.54 -17.90
CA ASP A 79 11.61 -0.99 -19.22
C ASP A 79 11.17 -2.10 -20.20
N THR A 80 10.59 -1.70 -21.34
CA THR A 80 10.24 -2.62 -22.42
C THR A 80 11.49 -3.38 -22.90
N GLY A 81 11.40 -4.72 -22.90
CA GLY A 81 12.50 -5.60 -23.32
C GLY A 81 13.34 -6.17 -22.18
N ASP A 82 13.14 -5.69 -20.95
CA ASP A 82 13.78 -6.29 -19.77
C ASP A 82 13.34 -7.73 -19.53
N THR A 83 14.26 -8.56 -19.05
CA THR A 83 13.97 -9.93 -18.64
C THR A 83 13.71 -9.98 -17.14
N VAL A 84 12.45 -10.14 -16.74
CA VAL A 84 12.03 -10.21 -15.34
C VAL A 84 11.78 -11.64 -14.91
N ALA A 85 12.50 -12.12 -13.91
CA ALA A 85 12.31 -13.45 -13.33
C ALA A 85 11.08 -13.47 -12.39
N ILE A 86 10.18 -14.44 -12.58
CA ILE A 86 8.97 -14.62 -11.77
C ILE A 86 8.89 -16.06 -11.28
N ALA A 87 8.44 -16.26 -10.03
CA ALA A 87 8.18 -17.59 -9.50
C ALA A 87 7.16 -18.37 -10.36
N SER A 88 7.42 -19.67 -10.58
CA SER A 88 6.59 -20.52 -11.43
C SER A 88 5.16 -20.70 -10.91
N SER A 89 4.96 -20.69 -9.59
CA SER A 89 3.67 -20.70 -8.91
C SER A 89 3.32 -19.35 -8.27
N GLY A 90 3.57 -18.25 -8.99
CA GLY A 90 3.35 -16.89 -8.52
C GLY A 90 1.92 -16.35 -8.75
N TYR A 91 1.66 -15.14 -8.25
CA TYR A 91 0.43 -14.42 -8.50
C TYR A 91 0.28 -14.12 -10.01
N PRO A 92 -0.78 -14.60 -10.69
CA PRO A 92 -0.88 -14.54 -12.16
C PRO A 92 -0.82 -13.12 -12.73
N CYS A 93 -1.33 -12.13 -11.98
CA CYS A 93 -1.40 -10.75 -12.46
C CYS A 93 -0.02 -10.11 -12.68
N TYR A 94 1.06 -10.66 -12.10
CA TYR A 94 2.41 -10.14 -12.36
C TYR A 94 2.77 -10.20 -13.85
N ARG A 95 2.42 -11.29 -14.53
CA ARG A 95 2.68 -11.46 -15.97
C ARG A 95 1.88 -10.47 -16.81
N ASN A 96 0.64 -10.20 -16.41
CA ASN A 96 -0.23 -9.27 -17.14
C ASN A 96 0.28 -7.83 -17.04
N ILE A 97 0.75 -7.43 -15.86
CA ILE A 97 1.31 -6.08 -15.66
C ILE A 97 2.60 -5.93 -16.45
N LEU A 98 3.51 -6.89 -16.36
CA LEU A 98 4.79 -6.85 -17.07
C LEU A 98 4.63 -6.94 -18.59
N GLY A 99 3.64 -7.67 -19.09
CA GLY A 99 3.34 -7.74 -20.53
C GLY A 99 2.72 -6.47 -21.11
N ALA A 100 2.38 -5.48 -20.28
CA ALA A 100 1.88 -4.18 -20.72
C ALA A 100 2.97 -3.09 -20.82
N LEU A 101 4.20 -3.39 -20.37
CA LEU A 101 5.40 -2.58 -20.62
C LEU A 101 5.86 -2.74 -22.07
#